data_AF-A0A928JJM8-F1
#
_entry.id   AF-A0A928JJM8-F1
#
_cell.length_a   1.000
_cell.length_b   1.000
_cell.length_c   1.000
_cell.angle_alpha   90.00
_cell.angle_beta   90.00
_cell.angle_gamma   90.00
#
_symmetry.space_group_name_H-M   'P 1'
#
loop_
_entity.id
_entity.type
_entity.pdbx_description
1 polymer ?
#
loop_
_entity_poly.entity_id
_entity_poly.type
_entity_poly.pdbx_seq_one_letter_code
_entity_poly.pdbx_strand_id
1 'polypeptide(L)'
;TSLATVASDNRYVCPEVDLSSVICLKASRHPVVEELLDSTRFVANDVYLDSGENRVAIITGPNMAGKSTYMRQTALVVIMAQIGSFVPCDSAHIGIVDAVFTRVGASDDLASGQSTFMVEMSEVANIVKSATSKSLLIFDEIGRGTSTYDGMSIARAVLEYVADKKRLGAKSLFATHYHELTVLEELIEGVKNYNIAVKKRGDDITFLRRIIPGGADDSYGIEVAKLAGVPDSIITRAKQVLRDLTEQNPDNSREVLRTVSSDQDMQLSLMPCADNAVSEKLRSVDLDTLTPIEAINLLYELKKLI
;
A
#
# COMPACT_ATOMS: atom_id res chain seq x y z
N THR A 1 -37.70 15.93 5.24
CA THR A 1 -37.43 15.60 6.65
C THR A 1 -36.54 14.38 6.83
N SER A 2 -36.51 13.41 5.90
CA SER A 2 -35.69 12.18 6.03
C SER A 2 -34.21 12.42 6.40
N LEU A 3 -33.47 13.28 5.69
CA LEU A 3 -32.05 13.55 6.01
C LEU A 3 -31.85 14.18 7.39
N ALA A 4 -32.76 15.07 7.81
CA ALA A 4 -32.68 15.73 9.11
C ALA A 4 -32.93 14.75 10.27
N THR A 5 -33.85 13.80 10.08
CA THR A 5 -34.11 12.74 11.08
C THR A 5 -32.88 11.86 11.27
N VAL A 6 -32.31 11.33 10.18
CA VAL A 6 -31.09 10.51 10.23
C VAL A 6 -29.92 11.27 10.86
N ALA A 7 -29.76 12.55 10.50
CA ALA A 7 -28.70 13.39 11.06
C ALA A 7 -28.85 13.60 12.57
N SER A 8 -30.08 13.80 13.05
CA SER A 8 -30.39 13.97 14.47
C SER A 8 -30.14 12.68 15.25
N ASP A 9 -30.66 11.55 14.76
CA ASP A 9 -30.58 10.26 15.44
C ASP A 9 -29.11 9.79 15.56
N ASN A 10 -28.32 9.99 14.51
CA ASN A 10 -26.94 9.47 14.43
C ASN A 10 -25.86 10.51 14.76
N ARG A 11 -26.29 11.72 15.18
CA ARG A 11 -25.42 12.86 15.53
C ARG A 11 -24.44 13.19 14.41
N TYR A 12 -24.97 13.45 13.22
CA TYR A 12 -24.17 13.91 12.09
C TYR A 12 -23.98 15.42 12.14
N VAL A 13 -22.93 15.90 11.50
CA VAL A 13 -22.56 17.32 11.47
C VAL A 13 -22.72 17.91 10.08
N CYS A 14 -23.01 19.21 10.01
CA CYS A 14 -23.07 19.92 8.74
C CYS A 14 -21.64 20.07 8.19
N PRO A 15 -21.31 19.53 7.00
CA PRO A 15 -19.98 19.69 6.42
C PRO A 15 -19.80 21.10 5.84
N GLU A 16 -18.57 21.61 5.89
CA GLU A 16 -18.15 22.76 5.09
C GLU A 16 -17.77 22.26 3.69
N VAL A 17 -18.45 22.77 2.66
CA VAL A 17 -18.22 22.36 1.26
C VAL A 17 -17.80 23.57 0.45
N ASP A 18 -16.66 23.47 -0.24
CA ASP A 18 -16.09 24.54 -1.05
C ASP A 18 -15.47 24.04 -2.37
N LEU A 19 -14.79 24.94 -3.09
CA LEU A 19 -14.10 24.63 -4.34
C LEU A 19 -12.60 24.33 -4.14
N SER A 20 -12.15 24.15 -2.89
CA SER A 20 -10.77 23.76 -2.60
C SER A 20 -10.52 22.31 -3.01
N SER A 21 -9.28 21.86 -2.86
CA SER A 21 -8.93 20.44 -3.03
C SER A 21 -9.02 19.65 -1.73
N VAL A 22 -9.30 20.27 -0.58
CA VAL A 22 -9.06 19.66 0.73
C VAL A 22 -10.18 18.68 1.08
N ILE A 23 -9.82 17.49 1.58
CA ILE A 23 -10.74 16.57 2.25
C ILE A 23 -10.19 16.38 3.65
N CYS A 24 -10.79 17.05 4.63
CA CYS A 24 -10.43 16.92 6.04
C CYS A 24 -11.64 16.42 6.82
N LEU A 25 -11.56 15.18 7.31
CA LEU A 25 -12.60 14.55 8.11
C LEU A 25 -12.03 14.24 9.48
N LYS A 26 -12.65 14.75 10.55
CA LYS A 26 -12.27 14.46 11.94
C LYS A 26 -13.21 13.44 12.55
N ALA A 27 -12.64 12.40 13.16
CA ALA A 27 -13.38 11.29 13.75
C ALA A 27 -14.49 10.77 12.82
N SER A 28 -14.16 10.51 11.56
CA SER A 28 -15.11 9.99 10.57
C SER A 28 -15.49 8.54 10.88
N ARG A 29 -16.77 8.25 10.72
CA ARG A 29 -17.39 6.93 10.95
C ARG A 29 -18.02 6.43 9.66
N HIS A 30 -18.14 5.11 9.53
CA HIS A 30 -18.80 4.51 8.39
C HIS A 30 -20.33 4.49 8.63
N PRO A 31 -21.15 5.21 7.83
CA PRO A 31 -22.57 5.46 8.15
C PRO A 31 -23.45 4.20 8.22
N VAL A 32 -23.05 3.13 7.52
CA VAL A 32 -23.75 1.83 7.57
C VAL A 32 -23.17 0.87 8.61
N VAL A 33 -21.84 0.74 8.68
CA VAL A 33 -21.19 -0.22 9.58
C VAL A 33 -21.37 0.20 11.04
N GLU A 34 -21.44 1.50 11.35
CA GLU A 34 -21.66 1.95 12.73
C GLU A 34 -23.03 1.49 13.29
N GLU A 35 -24.07 1.47 12.45
CA GLU A 35 -25.43 1.03 12.82
C GLU A 35 -25.56 -0.49 12.93
N LEU A 36 -24.73 -1.24 12.19
CA LEU A 36 -24.75 -2.71 12.22
C LEU A 36 -24.00 -3.31 13.42
N LEU A 37 -23.29 -2.49 14.21
CA LEU A 37 -22.51 -2.95 15.35
C LEU A 37 -23.36 -2.88 16.64
N ASP A 38 -24.04 -3.97 16.97
CA ASP A 38 -24.94 -4.02 18.15
C ASP A 38 -24.22 -3.89 19.50
N SER A 39 -22.97 -4.34 19.59
CA SER A 39 -22.28 -4.58 20.88
C SER A 39 -20.91 -3.92 20.99
N THR A 40 -20.40 -3.31 19.91
CA THR A 40 -19.08 -2.68 19.91
C THR A 40 -19.14 -1.30 19.27
N ARG A 41 -18.50 -0.31 19.91
CA ARG A 41 -18.42 1.03 19.34
C ARG A 41 -17.55 1.01 18.09
N PHE A 42 -18.02 1.66 17.02
CA PHE A 42 -17.21 1.90 15.83
C PHE A 42 -16.00 2.80 16.19
N VAL A 43 -14.82 2.46 15.67
CA VAL A 43 -13.60 3.25 15.89
C VAL A 43 -13.52 4.31 14.80
N ALA A 44 -13.73 5.57 15.20
CA ALA A 44 -13.65 6.71 14.32
C ALA A 44 -12.20 7.00 13.88
N ASN A 45 -12.02 7.49 12.66
CA ASN A 45 -10.71 7.78 12.07
C ASN A 45 -10.66 9.15 11.39
N ASP A 46 -9.52 9.80 11.51
CA ASP A 46 -9.26 11.05 10.79
C ASP A 46 -8.86 10.75 9.35
N VAL A 47 -9.24 11.63 8.43
CA VAL A 47 -8.81 11.62 7.03
C VAL A 47 -8.31 13.00 6.67
N TYR A 48 -7.16 13.09 6.04
CA TYR A 48 -6.66 14.33 5.47
C TYR A 48 -6.07 14.06 4.08
N LEU A 49 -6.66 14.66 3.06
CA LEU A 49 -6.16 14.64 1.70
C LEU A 49 -6.19 16.04 1.09
N ASP A 50 -5.19 16.40 0.29
CA ASP A 50 -5.16 17.64 -0.47
C ASP A 50 -4.51 17.42 -1.85
N SER A 51 -4.48 18.45 -2.70
CA SER A 51 -3.71 18.40 -3.96
C SER A 51 -2.25 18.84 -3.76
N GLY A 52 -1.74 18.89 -2.53
CA GLY A 52 -0.38 19.31 -2.16
C GLY A 52 0.43 18.14 -1.59
N GLU A 53 0.76 18.22 -0.31
CA GLU A 53 1.64 17.29 0.41
C GLU A 53 0.96 15.99 0.84
N ASN A 54 -0.37 15.92 0.80
CA ASN A 54 -1.16 14.80 1.32
C ASN A 54 -2.10 14.25 0.24
N ARG A 55 -1.57 14.03 -0.95
CA ARG A 55 -2.36 13.61 -2.11
C ARG A 55 -2.70 12.14 -2.10
N VAL A 56 -1.72 11.31 -1.79
CA VAL A 56 -1.85 9.85 -1.81
C VAL A 56 -1.56 9.33 -0.42
N ALA A 57 -2.52 8.65 0.17
CA ALA A 57 -2.34 7.93 1.43
C ALA A 57 -2.13 6.44 1.14
N ILE A 58 -0.93 5.93 1.40
CA ILE A 58 -0.64 4.49 1.36
C ILE A 58 -1.07 3.91 2.69
N ILE A 59 -2.02 2.98 2.67
CA ILE A 59 -2.58 2.36 3.88
C ILE A 59 -2.11 0.91 3.94
N THR A 60 -1.22 0.64 4.88
CA THR A 60 -0.66 -0.69 5.14
C THR A 60 -1.28 -1.33 6.38
N GLY A 61 -1.23 -2.66 6.43
CA GLY A 61 -1.70 -3.43 7.57
C GLY A 61 -2.35 -4.74 7.15
N PRO A 62 -2.65 -5.64 8.11
CA PRO A 62 -3.19 -6.95 7.80
C PRO A 62 -4.60 -6.88 7.22
N ASN A 63 -5.00 -7.97 6.57
CA ASN A 63 -6.36 -8.12 6.05
C ASN A 63 -7.32 -8.26 7.23
N MET A 64 -8.55 -7.74 7.09
CA MET A 64 -9.56 -7.59 8.15
C MET A 64 -9.30 -6.50 9.22
N ALA A 65 -8.20 -5.75 9.13
CA ALA A 65 -7.89 -4.72 10.12
C ALA A 65 -8.66 -3.39 9.92
N GLY A 66 -9.48 -3.28 8.87
CA GLY A 66 -10.38 -2.14 8.63
C GLY A 66 -9.97 -1.20 7.49
N LYS A 67 -8.94 -1.53 6.70
CA LYS A 67 -8.47 -0.73 5.55
C LYS A 67 -9.61 -0.37 4.58
N SER A 68 -10.31 -1.38 4.06
CA SER A 68 -11.41 -1.19 3.10
C SER A 68 -12.58 -0.41 3.71
N THR A 69 -12.86 -0.59 5.01
CA THR A 69 -13.88 0.19 5.73
C THR A 69 -13.50 1.66 5.81
N TYR A 70 -12.24 1.97 6.13
CA TYR A 70 -11.70 3.33 6.18
C TYR A 70 -11.73 4.04 4.82
N MET A 71 -11.45 3.31 3.73
CA MET A 71 -11.54 3.89 2.39
C MET A 71 -12.98 4.12 1.96
N ARG A 72 -13.86 3.13 2.15
CA ARG A 72 -15.29 3.24 1.80
C ARG A 72 -15.98 4.33 2.60
N GLN A 73 -15.69 4.48 3.90
CA GLN A 73 -16.28 5.56 4.69
C GLN A 73 -15.89 6.94 4.14
N THR A 74 -14.65 7.11 3.68
CA THR A 74 -14.19 8.39 3.11
C THR A 74 -14.99 8.74 1.87
N ALA A 75 -15.15 7.80 0.94
CA ALA A 75 -15.99 7.99 -0.24
C ALA A 75 -17.45 8.30 0.12
N LEU A 76 -18.04 7.55 1.05
CA LEU A 76 -19.42 7.75 1.48
C LEU A 76 -19.64 9.14 2.08
N VAL A 77 -18.73 9.60 2.93
CA VAL A 77 -18.81 10.94 3.54
C VAL A 77 -18.77 12.03 2.48
N VAL A 78 -17.87 11.92 1.50
CA VAL A 78 -17.77 12.88 0.37
C VAL A 78 -19.06 12.90 -0.45
N ILE A 79 -19.60 11.73 -0.79
CA ILE A 79 -20.87 11.61 -1.53
C ILE A 79 -22.02 12.22 -0.73
N MET A 80 -22.14 11.91 0.57
CA MET A 80 -23.18 12.45 1.44
C MET A 80 -23.14 13.97 1.52
N ALA A 81 -21.93 14.56 1.64
CA ALA A 81 -21.77 16.01 1.66
C ALA A 81 -22.23 16.66 0.35
N GLN A 82 -21.85 16.10 -0.80
CA GLN A 82 -22.24 16.63 -2.12
C GLN A 82 -23.73 16.41 -2.47
N ILE A 83 -24.41 15.47 -1.81
CA ILE A 83 -25.88 15.34 -1.86
C ILE A 83 -26.58 16.45 -1.05
N GLY A 84 -25.86 17.11 -0.14
CA GLY A 84 -26.41 18.10 0.80
C GLY A 84 -26.89 17.49 2.11
N SER A 85 -26.36 16.31 2.49
CA SER A 85 -26.63 15.69 3.79
C SER A 85 -25.60 16.11 4.84
N PHE A 86 -25.99 16.03 6.12
CA PHE A 86 -25.05 16.00 7.23
C PHE A 86 -24.24 14.68 7.18
N VAL A 87 -23.04 14.68 7.74
CA VAL A 87 -22.06 13.58 7.63
C VAL A 87 -21.64 13.01 8.99
N PRO A 88 -21.26 11.71 9.05
CA PRO A 88 -20.85 11.01 10.28
C PRO A 88 -19.42 11.37 10.71
N CYS A 89 -19.18 12.61 11.11
CA CYS A 89 -17.88 13.12 11.57
C CYS A 89 -18.07 14.03 12.79
N ASP A 90 -17.01 14.35 13.51
CA ASP A 90 -17.02 15.42 14.51
C ASP A 90 -16.89 16.80 13.82
N SER A 91 -16.10 16.87 12.74
CA SER A 91 -16.04 18.01 11.82
C SER A 91 -15.63 17.54 10.42
N ALA A 92 -16.14 18.18 9.38
CA ALA A 92 -15.80 17.84 8.00
C ALA A 92 -15.66 19.09 7.13
N HIS A 93 -14.55 19.17 6.39
CA HIS A 93 -14.31 20.14 5.32
C HIS A 93 -14.01 19.36 4.04
N ILE A 94 -14.82 19.58 3.01
CA ILE A 94 -14.80 18.78 1.77
C ILE A 94 -14.85 19.71 0.57
N GLY A 95 -13.72 19.84 -0.11
CA GLY A 95 -13.64 20.39 -1.44
C GLY A 95 -14.34 19.48 -2.45
N ILE A 96 -15.12 20.07 -3.36
CA ILE A 96 -15.91 19.32 -4.34
C ILE A 96 -15.02 18.41 -5.20
N VAL A 97 -15.40 17.13 -5.27
CA VAL A 97 -14.86 16.16 -6.20
C VAL A 97 -15.81 15.97 -7.38
N ASP A 98 -15.24 15.77 -8.57
CA ASP A 98 -16.01 15.54 -9.79
C ASP A 98 -16.50 14.10 -9.92
N ALA A 99 -15.70 13.14 -9.46
CA ALA A 99 -16.02 11.72 -9.46
C ALA A 99 -15.29 10.98 -8.33
N VAL A 100 -15.91 9.91 -7.85
CA VAL A 100 -15.31 8.93 -6.94
C VAL A 100 -15.10 7.64 -7.71
N PHE A 101 -13.84 7.22 -7.85
CA PHE A 101 -13.47 5.98 -8.51
C PHE A 101 -13.02 4.96 -7.48
N THR A 102 -13.50 3.73 -7.60
CA THR A 102 -13.18 2.67 -6.65
C THR A 102 -12.77 1.41 -7.39
N ARG A 103 -11.56 0.95 -7.11
CA ARG A 103 -11.16 -0.44 -7.32
C ARG A 103 -11.14 -1.11 -5.96
N VAL A 104 -12.30 -1.65 -5.56
CA VAL A 104 -12.43 -2.43 -4.33
C VAL A 104 -12.94 -3.79 -4.75
N GLY A 105 -12.14 -4.83 -4.50
CA GLY A 105 -12.35 -6.18 -5.02
C GLY A 105 -13.82 -6.63 -5.00
N ALA A 106 -14.34 -7.01 -6.16
CA ALA A 106 -15.59 -7.73 -6.28
C ALA A 106 -15.38 -9.16 -5.81
N SER A 107 -16.32 -9.68 -5.01
CA SER A 107 -16.51 -11.11 -4.83
C SER A 107 -16.62 -11.77 -6.19
N ASP A 108 -15.75 -12.76 -6.44
CA ASP A 108 -15.50 -13.44 -7.71
C ASP A 108 -16.74 -13.53 -8.62
N ASP A 109 -16.81 -12.67 -9.64
CA ASP A 109 -17.74 -12.88 -10.75
C ASP A 109 -17.11 -13.88 -11.72
N LEU A 110 -17.10 -15.15 -11.28
CA LEU A 110 -16.59 -16.30 -12.02
C LEU A 110 -17.42 -16.56 -13.30
N ALA A 111 -18.54 -15.86 -13.51
CA ALA A 111 -19.48 -16.10 -14.60
C ALA A 111 -19.07 -15.42 -15.93
N SER A 112 -18.09 -14.52 -15.93
CA SER A 112 -17.72 -13.71 -17.11
C SER A 112 -16.72 -14.38 -18.06
N GLY A 113 -16.11 -15.51 -17.68
CA GLY A 113 -15.08 -16.19 -18.48
C GLY A 113 -13.77 -15.39 -18.67
N GLN A 114 -13.64 -14.25 -18.02
CA GLN A 114 -12.44 -13.41 -18.02
C GLN A 114 -11.58 -13.74 -16.80
N SER A 115 -10.25 -13.67 -16.93
CA SER A 115 -9.35 -13.76 -15.77
C SER A 115 -9.66 -12.64 -14.78
N THR A 116 -9.76 -12.98 -13.49
CA THR A 116 -9.99 -12.00 -12.41
C THR A 116 -8.96 -10.87 -12.42
N PHE A 117 -7.71 -11.18 -12.78
CA PHE A 117 -6.65 -10.21 -12.95
C PHE A 117 -6.87 -9.30 -14.18
N MET A 118 -7.43 -9.82 -15.27
CA MET A 118 -7.73 -9.00 -16.46
C MET A 118 -8.88 -8.02 -16.21
N VAL A 119 -9.89 -8.44 -15.44
CA VAL A 119 -10.98 -7.55 -14.98
C VAL A 119 -10.40 -6.45 -14.09
N GLU A 120 -9.55 -6.82 -13.13
CA GLU A 120 -8.84 -5.88 -12.26
C GLU A 120 -8.05 -4.84 -13.05
N MET A 121 -7.25 -5.26 -14.03
CA MET A 121 -6.46 -4.34 -14.85
C MET A 121 -7.33 -3.45 -15.75
N SER A 122 -8.46 -3.97 -16.24
CA SER A 122 -9.41 -3.17 -17.01
C SER A 122 -10.09 -2.10 -16.16
N GLU A 123 -10.42 -2.40 -14.90
CA GLU A 123 -10.93 -1.42 -13.94
C GLU A 123 -9.89 -0.34 -13.65
N VAL A 124 -8.64 -0.71 -13.36
CA VAL A 124 -7.55 0.26 -13.16
C VAL A 124 -7.36 1.15 -14.40
N ALA A 125 -7.35 0.56 -15.61
CA ALA A 125 -7.23 1.31 -16.85
C ALA A 125 -8.39 2.31 -17.04
N ASN A 126 -9.62 1.90 -16.74
CA ASN A 126 -10.80 2.78 -16.81
C ASN A 126 -10.72 3.95 -15.82
N ILE A 127 -10.27 3.68 -14.60
CA ILE A 127 -10.07 4.71 -13.57
C ILE A 127 -9.03 5.73 -14.06
N VAL A 128 -7.84 5.26 -14.44
CA VAL A 128 -6.74 6.14 -14.87
C VAL A 128 -7.11 6.97 -16.10
N LYS A 129 -7.90 6.42 -17.02
CA LYS A 129 -8.33 7.12 -18.24
C LYS A 129 -9.42 8.18 -17.99
N SER A 130 -10.26 7.97 -16.99
CA SER A 130 -11.46 8.80 -16.76
C SER A 130 -11.30 9.79 -15.61
N ALA A 131 -10.38 9.51 -14.68
CA ALA A 131 -10.12 10.35 -13.54
C ALA A 131 -9.49 11.69 -13.94
N THR A 132 -9.77 12.72 -13.15
CA THR A 132 -9.11 14.02 -13.23
C THR A 132 -8.37 14.32 -11.92
N SER A 133 -7.61 15.42 -11.89
CA SER A 133 -6.96 15.90 -10.66
C SER A 133 -7.95 16.29 -9.55
N LYS A 134 -9.24 16.48 -9.86
CA LYS A 134 -10.30 16.76 -8.89
C LYS A 134 -10.96 15.52 -8.33
N SER A 135 -10.71 14.35 -8.92
CA SER A 135 -11.34 13.09 -8.52
C SER A 135 -10.78 12.56 -7.20
N LEU A 136 -11.57 11.72 -6.54
CA LEU A 136 -11.15 10.89 -5.40
C LEU A 136 -11.01 9.44 -5.86
N LEU A 137 -9.82 8.87 -5.74
CA LEU A 137 -9.53 7.50 -6.14
C LEU A 137 -9.35 6.61 -4.92
N ILE A 138 -9.91 5.40 -4.99
CA ILE A 138 -9.73 4.37 -3.97
C ILE A 138 -9.23 3.12 -4.67
N PHE A 139 -8.05 2.66 -4.26
CA PHE A 139 -7.44 1.43 -4.74
C PHE A 139 -7.24 0.47 -3.57
N ASP A 140 -7.78 -0.73 -3.68
CA ASP A 140 -7.67 -1.79 -2.67
C ASP A 140 -7.00 -3.02 -3.29
N GLU A 141 -5.79 -3.35 -2.81
CA GLU A 141 -5.02 -4.55 -3.18
C GLU A 141 -4.77 -4.74 -4.69
N ILE A 142 -4.36 -3.71 -5.41
CA ILE A 142 -3.93 -3.87 -6.82
C ILE A 142 -2.75 -4.84 -6.91
N GLY A 143 -2.77 -5.71 -7.92
CA GLY A 143 -1.67 -6.62 -8.27
C GLY A 143 -1.75 -7.97 -7.58
N ARG A 144 -2.78 -8.24 -6.77
CA ARG A 144 -2.86 -9.47 -5.98
C ARG A 144 -3.11 -10.74 -6.81
N GLY A 145 -3.72 -10.60 -8.00
CA GLY A 145 -4.06 -11.72 -8.88
C GLY A 145 -2.93 -12.27 -9.77
N THR A 146 -1.68 -11.80 -9.60
CA THR A 146 -0.53 -12.18 -10.44
C THR A 146 0.71 -12.50 -9.60
N SER A 147 1.86 -12.73 -10.26
CA SER A 147 3.15 -12.93 -9.58
C SER A 147 3.45 -11.75 -8.65
N THR A 148 4.09 -12.02 -7.50
CA THR A 148 4.33 -10.99 -6.48
C THR A 148 5.11 -9.80 -7.02
N TYR A 149 6.13 -10.05 -7.85
CA TYR A 149 6.95 -9.00 -8.44
C TYR A 149 6.21 -8.21 -9.52
N ASP A 150 5.44 -8.87 -10.38
CA ASP A 150 4.65 -8.17 -11.41
C ASP A 150 3.56 -7.31 -10.75
N GLY A 151 2.87 -7.87 -9.75
CA GLY A 151 1.81 -7.19 -9.01
C GLY A 151 2.32 -5.95 -8.29
N MET A 152 3.46 -6.07 -7.58
CA MET A 152 4.11 -4.94 -6.92
C MET A 152 4.57 -3.88 -7.92
N SER A 153 5.15 -4.28 -9.05
CA SER A 153 5.65 -3.37 -10.08
C SER A 153 4.50 -2.57 -10.70
N ILE A 154 3.37 -3.22 -11.00
CA ILE A 154 2.18 -2.56 -11.53
C ILE A 154 1.58 -1.62 -10.47
N ALA A 155 1.43 -2.07 -9.22
CA ALA A 155 0.89 -1.24 -8.15
C ALA A 155 1.73 0.03 -7.92
N ARG A 156 3.07 -0.11 -7.94
CA ARG A 156 4.00 1.01 -7.88
C ARG A 156 3.82 1.98 -9.03
N ALA A 157 3.80 1.48 -10.27
CA ALA A 157 3.67 2.31 -11.47
C ALA A 157 2.34 3.08 -11.50
N VAL A 158 1.24 2.45 -11.06
CA VAL A 158 -0.07 3.10 -10.92
C VAL A 158 -0.02 4.21 -9.86
N LEU A 159 0.59 3.93 -8.70
CA LEU A 159 0.72 4.91 -7.62
C LEU A 159 1.55 6.12 -8.07
N GLU A 160 2.69 5.89 -8.71
CA GLU A 160 3.53 6.95 -9.31
C GLU A 160 2.75 7.79 -10.32
N TYR A 161 2.00 7.16 -11.22
CA TYR A 161 1.18 7.86 -12.20
C TYR A 161 0.10 8.74 -11.56
N VAL A 162 -0.56 8.23 -10.52
CA VAL A 162 -1.65 8.90 -9.80
C VAL A 162 -1.12 10.05 -8.94
N ALA A 163 0.04 9.88 -8.30
CA ALA A 163 0.66 10.88 -7.45
C ALA A 163 1.22 12.07 -8.24
N ASP A 164 1.77 11.82 -9.44
CA ASP A 164 2.45 12.85 -10.24
C ASP A 164 1.50 13.99 -10.68
N LYS A 165 1.83 15.22 -10.25
CA LYS A 165 1.17 16.49 -10.60
C LYS A 165 1.08 16.73 -12.11
N LYS A 166 2.07 16.27 -12.87
CA LYS A 166 2.14 16.50 -14.32
C LYS A 166 1.33 15.49 -15.12
N ARG A 167 0.97 14.36 -14.49
CA ARG A 167 0.13 13.32 -15.07
C ARG A 167 -1.30 13.50 -14.57
N LEU A 168 -1.70 12.74 -13.54
CA LEU A 168 -3.06 12.77 -13.02
C LEU A 168 -3.21 13.68 -11.80
N GLY A 169 -2.36 13.45 -10.80
CA GLY A 169 -2.32 14.25 -9.59
C GLY A 169 -3.62 14.29 -8.78
N ALA A 170 -4.32 13.15 -8.71
CA ALA A 170 -5.60 13.01 -8.03
C ALA A 170 -5.46 12.57 -6.56
N LYS A 171 -6.41 12.96 -5.72
CA LYS A 171 -6.46 12.54 -4.32
C LYS A 171 -6.79 11.06 -4.24
N SER A 172 -5.98 10.29 -3.52
CA SER A 172 -6.08 8.84 -3.57
C SER A 172 -5.84 8.17 -2.24
N LEU A 173 -6.65 7.16 -1.94
CA LEU A 173 -6.41 6.20 -0.87
C LEU A 173 -5.96 4.89 -1.50
N PHE A 174 -4.80 4.39 -1.09
CA PHE A 174 -4.17 3.21 -1.66
C PHE A 174 -3.93 2.17 -0.57
N ALA A 175 -4.82 1.20 -0.41
CA ALA A 175 -4.59 0.08 0.49
C ALA A 175 -3.76 -1.00 -0.21
N THR A 176 -2.67 -1.41 0.43
CA THR A 176 -1.75 -2.41 -0.12
C THR A 176 -1.28 -3.39 0.94
N HIS A 177 -0.92 -4.59 0.48
CA HIS A 177 -0.20 -5.58 1.26
C HIS A 177 1.31 -5.55 0.99
N TYR A 178 1.77 -4.83 -0.04
CA TYR A 178 3.18 -4.64 -0.35
C TYR A 178 3.80 -3.58 0.57
N HIS A 179 4.58 -4.02 1.54
CA HIS A 179 5.25 -3.16 2.51
C HIS A 179 6.36 -2.34 1.83
N GLU A 180 6.91 -2.88 0.75
CA GLU A 180 7.96 -2.30 -0.08
C GLU A 180 7.54 -0.97 -0.72
N LEU A 181 6.23 -0.74 -0.89
CA LEU A 181 5.71 0.53 -1.42
C LEU A 181 5.77 1.67 -0.41
N THR A 182 6.04 1.40 0.87
CA THR A 182 6.16 2.46 1.89
C THR A 182 7.33 3.41 1.61
N VAL A 183 8.38 2.94 0.93
CA VAL A 183 9.53 3.76 0.53
C VAL A 183 9.12 4.92 -0.39
N LEU A 184 7.95 4.83 -1.05
CA LEU A 184 7.48 5.87 -1.97
C LEU A 184 7.14 7.21 -1.27
N GLU A 185 6.90 7.22 0.04
CA GLU A 185 6.76 8.47 0.81
C GLU A 185 8.04 9.33 0.77
N GLU A 186 9.22 8.70 0.71
CA GLU A 186 10.50 9.40 0.62
C GLU A 186 10.85 9.81 -0.83
N LEU A 187 10.32 9.06 -1.81
CA LEU A 187 10.65 9.23 -3.22
C LEU A 187 9.71 10.18 -3.97
N ILE A 188 8.45 10.30 -3.53
CA ILE A 188 7.40 11.02 -4.27
C ILE A 188 6.73 12.05 -3.36
N GLU A 189 6.82 13.32 -3.76
CA GLU A 189 6.11 14.40 -3.08
C GLU A 189 4.59 14.18 -3.11
N GLY A 190 3.92 14.34 -1.98
CA GLY A 190 2.47 14.16 -1.87
C GLY A 190 2.03 12.76 -1.46
N VAL A 191 2.96 11.82 -1.32
CA VAL A 191 2.69 10.46 -0.79
C VAL A 191 2.93 10.45 0.72
N LYS A 192 2.02 9.85 1.47
CA LYS A 192 2.11 9.68 2.93
C LYS A 192 1.76 8.26 3.33
N ASN A 193 2.54 7.68 4.22
CA ASN A 193 2.24 6.36 4.76
C ASN A 193 1.32 6.44 5.98
N TYR A 194 0.42 5.48 6.02
CA TYR A 194 -0.44 5.20 7.14
C TYR A 194 -0.45 3.70 7.41
N ASN A 195 -0.57 3.33 8.67
CA ASN A 195 -0.73 1.96 9.11
C ASN A 195 -1.90 1.83 10.08
N ILE A 196 -2.35 0.60 10.31
CA ILE A 196 -3.35 0.31 11.33
C ILE A 196 -2.65 0.05 12.65
N ALA A 197 -3.06 0.78 13.69
CA ALA A 197 -2.53 0.63 15.03
C ALA A 197 -2.76 -0.79 15.57
N VAL A 198 -1.65 -1.42 15.95
CA VAL A 198 -1.61 -2.77 16.51
C VAL A 198 -1.17 -2.71 17.96
N LYS A 199 -1.89 -3.38 18.85
CA LYS A 199 -1.49 -3.53 20.26
C LYS A 199 -1.03 -4.96 20.51
N LYS A 200 0.26 -5.13 20.82
CA LYS A 200 0.84 -6.42 21.24
C LYS A 200 0.78 -6.55 22.77
N ARG A 201 0.32 -7.70 23.26
CA ARG A 201 0.39 -8.12 24.68
C ARG A 201 0.95 -9.53 24.74
N GLY A 202 2.25 -9.66 24.98
CA GLY A 202 2.94 -10.95 24.86
C GLY A 202 2.81 -11.48 23.42
N ASP A 203 2.26 -12.69 23.28
CA ASP A 203 2.00 -13.30 21.98
C ASP A 203 0.63 -12.96 21.38
N ASP A 204 -0.21 -12.20 22.08
CA ASP A 204 -1.53 -11.82 21.61
C ASP A 204 -1.49 -10.45 20.93
N ILE A 205 -2.12 -10.38 19.76
CA ILE A 205 -2.23 -9.16 18.97
C ILE A 205 -3.69 -8.72 18.93
N THR A 206 -3.92 -7.42 19.15
CA THR A 206 -5.23 -6.81 18.97
C THR A 206 -5.13 -5.65 17.98
N PHE A 207 -5.91 -5.72 16.91
CA PHE A 207 -6.04 -4.63 15.94
C PHE A 207 -6.99 -3.57 16.46
N LEU A 208 -6.50 -2.35 16.62
CA LEU A 208 -7.30 -1.26 17.19
C LEU A 208 -8.21 -0.59 16.15
N ARG A 209 -8.12 -0.97 14.87
CA ARG A 209 -8.88 -0.39 13.74
C ARG A 209 -8.71 1.14 13.61
N ARG A 210 -7.65 1.68 14.21
CA ARG A 210 -7.28 3.09 14.16
C ARG A 210 -6.15 3.28 13.16
N ILE A 211 -6.31 4.21 12.22
CA ILE A 211 -5.29 4.60 11.26
C ILE A 211 -4.36 5.61 11.92
N ILE A 212 -3.05 5.36 11.83
CA ILE A 212 -2.01 6.25 12.35
C ILE A 212 -0.96 6.50 11.25
N PRO A 213 -0.30 7.67 11.24
CA PRO A 213 0.75 7.95 10.27
C PRO A 213 1.97 7.02 10.48
N GLY A 214 2.64 6.69 9.37
CA GLY A 214 3.82 5.81 9.32
C GLY A 214 3.61 4.54 8.48
N GLY A 215 4.71 3.96 8.00
CA GLY A 215 4.70 2.64 7.37
C GLY A 215 4.48 1.52 8.39
N ALA A 216 4.08 0.34 7.93
CA ALA A 216 4.07 -0.85 8.79
C ALA A 216 5.45 -1.51 8.77
N ASP A 217 6.05 -1.72 9.95
CA ASP A 217 7.37 -2.35 10.08
C ASP A 217 7.32 -3.89 9.98
N ASP A 218 6.16 -4.51 10.29
CA ASP A 218 6.00 -5.96 10.37
C ASP A 218 4.81 -6.47 9.54
N SER A 219 4.98 -7.62 8.91
CA SER A 219 3.88 -8.40 8.34
C SER A 219 3.27 -9.33 9.40
N TYR A 220 2.05 -9.00 9.87
CA TYR A 220 1.34 -9.75 10.92
C TYR A 220 0.60 -11.01 10.42
N GLY A 221 1.02 -11.61 9.31
CA GLY A 221 0.28 -12.71 8.67
C GLY A 221 0.20 -13.97 9.56
N ILE A 222 1.29 -14.32 10.23
CA ILE A 222 1.36 -15.49 11.11
C ILE A 222 0.53 -15.25 12.38
N GLU A 223 0.56 -14.03 12.92
CA GLU A 223 -0.19 -13.66 14.11
C GLU A 223 -1.70 -13.62 13.84
N VAL A 224 -2.12 -13.19 12.64
CA VAL A 224 -3.52 -13.30 12.20
C VAL A 224 -3.94 -14.77 12.10
N ALA A 225 -3.09 -15.65 11.58
CA ALA A 225 -3.37 -17.09 11.54
C ALA A 225 -3.55 -17.69 12.95
N LYS A 226 -2.74 -17.25 13.92
CA LYS A 226 -2.90 -17.64 15.33
C LYS A 226 -4.25 -17.18 15.90
N LEU A 227 -4.64 -15.93 15.63
CA LEU A 227 -5.95 -15.40 16.04
C LEU A 227 -7.13 -16.14 15.39
N ALA A 228 -6.95 -16.67 14.18
CA ALA A 228 -7.94 -17.50 13.50
C ALA A 228 -8.07 -18.92 14.08
N GLY A 229 -7.23 -19.29 15.06
CA GLY A 229 -7.26 -20.60 15.72
C GLY A 229 -6.45 -21.68 15.01
N VAL A 230 -5.48 -21.30 14.16
CA VAL A 230 -4.56 -22.27 13.56
C VAL A 230 -3.69 -22.90 14.66
N PRO A 231 -3.53 -24.25 14.69
CA PRO A 231 -2.77 -24.94 15.73
C PRO A 231 -1.34 -24.42 15.94
N ASP A 232 -0.90 -24.35 17.20
CA ASP A 232 0.42 -23.81 17.58
C ASP A 232 1.60 -24.54 16.93
N SER A 233 1.46 -25.84 16.61
CA SER A 233 2.47 -26.61 15.88
C SER A 233 2.70 -26.06 14.47
N ILE A 234 1.63 -25.66 13.77
CA ILE A 234 1.70 -25.04 12.44
C ILE A 234 2.27 -23.62 12.55
N ILE A 235 1.83 -22.84 13.53
CA ILE A 235 2.34 -21.48 13.77
C ILE A 235 3.85 -21.51 14.04
N THR A 236 4.32 -22.45 14.86
CA THR A 236 5.74 -22.62 15.17
C THR A 236 6.54 -22.97 13.92
N ARG A 237 6.03 -23.88 13.08
CA ARG A 237 6.67 -24.22 11.81
C ARG A 237 6.68 -23.05 10.84
N ALA A 238 5.58 -22.30 10.72
CA ALA A 238 5.49 -21.12 9.87
C ALA A 238 6.53 -20.05 10.28
N LYS A 239 6.72 -19.82 11.58
CA LYS A 239 7.76 -18.91 12.10
C LYS A 239 9.18 -19.39 11.72
N GLN A 240 9.44 -20.70 11.74
CA GLN A 240 10.73 -21.24 11.28
C GLN A 240 10.93 -21.01 9.79
N VAL A 241 9.95 -21.35 8.95
CA VAL A 241 10.02 -21.14 7.49
C VAL A 241 10.26 -19.66 7.16
N LEU A 242 9.59 -18.74 7.86
CA LEU A 242 9.76 -17.31 7.63
C LEU A 242 11.20 -16.86 7.92
N ARG A 243 11.81 -17.36 9.01
CA ARG A 243 13.22 -17.08 9.35
C ARG A 243 14.16 -17.61 8.28
N ASP A 244 13.97 -18.87 7.84
CA ASP A 244 14.79 -19.48 6.80
C ASP A 244 14.74 -18.66 5.49
N LEU A 245 13.56 -18.16 5.11
CA LEU A 245 13.37 -17.34 3.92
C LEU A 245 14.00 -15.94 4.02
N THR A 246 13.97 -15.32 5.20
CA THR A 246 14.57 -13.99 5.41
C THR A 246 16.09 -14.05 5.53
N GLU A 247 16.64 -15.10 6.13
CA GLU A 247 18.09 -15.32 6.21
C GLU A 247 18.72 -15.65 4.84
N GLN A 248 17.95 -16.29 3.93
CA GLN A 248 18.42 -16.62 2.58
C GLN A 248 18.31 -15.45 1.58
N ASN A 249 17.56 -14.38 1.89
CA ASN A 249 17.44 -13.20 1.03
C ASN A 249 17.69 -11.87 1.79
N PRO A 250 18.91 -11.59 2.29
CA PRO A 250 19.18 -10.35 3.00
C PRO A 250 19.14 -9.07 2.12
N ASP A 251 19.47 -9.19 0.83
CA ASP A 251 19.72 -8.03 -0.06
C ASP A 251 18.60 -7.71 -1.06
N ASN A 252 17.66 -8.62 -1.31
CA ASN A 252 16.70 -8.47 -2.41
C ASN A 252 15.60 -7.42 -2.18
N SER A 253 15.36 -7.01 -0.93
CA SER A 253 14.36 -5.97 -0.63
C SER A 253 14.86 -4.56 -0.93
N ARG A 254 16.18 -4.33 -1.02
CA ARG A 254 16.78 -3.01 -1.30
C ARG A 254 17.25 -2.82 -2.73
N GLU A 255 17.65 -3.88 -3.44
CA GLU A 255 18.20 -3.75 -4.79
C GLU A 255 17.13 -3.54 -5.89
N VAL A 256 15.95 -4.14 -5.75
CA VAL A 256 14.85 -4.00 -6.72
C VAL A 256 14.29 -2.56 -6.75
N LEU A 257 14.41 -1.81 -5.65
CA LEU A 257 13.99 -0.40 -5.57
C LEU A 257 14.90 0.53 -6.38
N ARG A 258 16.18 0.19 -6.57
CA ARG A 258 17.18 1.02 -7.28
C ARG A 258 17.22 0.80 -8.79
N THR A 259 16.79 -0.37 -9.27
CA THR A 259 17.00 -0.77 -10.69
C THR A 259 15.95 -0.21 -11.65
N VAL A 260 14.85 0.38 -11.17
CA VAL A 260 13.77 0.92 -12.03
C VAL A 260 13.81 2.46 -12.12
N SER A 261 14.77 3.11 -11.45
CA SER A 261 14.91 4.59 -11.46
C SER A 261 15.85 5.13 -12.55
N SER A 262 16.39 4.28 -13.43
CA SER A 262 17.47 4.67 -14.36
C SER A 262 17.10 4.47 -15.83
N ASP A 263 16.08 5.17 -16.32
CA ASP A 263 15.85 5.28 -17.78
C ASP A 263 15.94 6.71 -18.32
N GLN A 264 16.39 7.71 -17.53
CA GLN A 264 16.63 9.06 -18.08
C GLN A 264 17.90 9.81 -17.63
N ASP A 265 18.82 9.23 -16.86
CA ASP A 265 20.12 9.85 -16.66
C ASP A 265 21.27 8.89 -16.95
N MET A 266 21.75 8.98 -18.18
CA MET A 266 23.07 8.54 -18.60
C MET A 266 24.11 9.46 -17.95
N GLN A 267 24.36 9.28 -16.65
CA GLN A 267 25.46 9.93 -15.95
C GLN A 267 26.19 8.92 -15.08
N LEU A 268 27.47 8.73 -15.42
CA LEU A 268 28.42 7.87 -14.73
C LEU A 268 28.38 8.11 -13.21
N SER A 269 27.89 7.13 -12.46
CA SER A 269 28.14 7.06 -11.03
C SER A 269 28.81 5.73 -10.73
N LEU A 270 30.08 5.84 -10.37
CA LEU A 270 31.00 4.77 -9.99
C LEU A 270 30.43 3.97 -8.80
N MET A 271 29.94 2.76 -9.06
CA MET A 271 29.85 1.71 -8.03
C MET A 271 31.27 1.28 -7.62
N PRO A 272 31.49 0.74 -6.41
CA PRO A 272 32.80 0.26 -6.02
C PRO A 272 33.16 -0.96 -6.88
N CYS A 273 34.06 -0.76 -7.85
CA CYS A 273 34.47 -1.73 -8.87
C CYS A 273 35.21 -2.97 -8.36
N ALA A 274 35.21 -3.28 -7.06
CA ALA A 274 35.98 -4.40 -6.51
C ALA A 274 35.31 -5.76 -6.72
N ASP A 275 34.01 -5.88 -6.42
CA ASP A 275 33.32 -7.19 -6.42
C ASP A 275 33.01 -7.74 -7.82
N ASN A 276 32.76 -6.86 -8.80
CA ASN A 276 32.55 -7.27 -10.20
C ASN A 276 33.84 -7.69 -10.90
N ALA A 277 34.99 -7.08 -10.56
CA ALA A 277 36.27 -7.42 -11.17
C ALA A 277 36.75 -8.84 -10.78
N VAL A 278 36.50 -9.25 -9.54
CA VAL A 278 36.77 -10.61 -9.06
C VAL A 278 35.86 -11.63 -9.75
N SER A 279 34.57 -11.30 -9.87
CA SER A 279 33.56 -12.14 -10.49
C SER A 279 33.80 -12.37 -11.99
N GLU A 280 34.23 -11.34 -12.72
CA GLU A 280 34.60 -11.45 -14.13
C GLU A 280 35.88 -12.26 -14.34
N LYS A 281 36.93 -12.03 -13.53
CA LYS A 281 38.16 -12.83 -13.62
C LYS A 281 37.89 -14.31 -13.38
N LEU A 282 37.07 -14.66 -12.38
CA LEU A 282 36.70 -16.04 -12.09
C LEU A 282 35.93 -16.71 -13.24
N ARG A 283 35.07 -15.97 -13.95
CA ARG A 283 34.33 -16.50 -15.12
C ARG A 283 35.20 -16.73 -16.35
N SER A 284 36.28 -15.97 -16.49
CA SER A 284 37.18 -16.05 -17.65
C SER A 284 38.23 -17.18 -17.55
N VAL A 285 38.37 -17.80 -16.38
CA VAL A 285 39.42 -18.77 -16.09
C VAL A 285 38.89 -20.18 -16.25
N ASP A 286 39.57 -20.97 -17.09
CA ASP A 286 39.26 -22.37 -17.31
C ASP A 286 40.01 -23.26 -16.30
N LEU A 287 39.27 -23.77 -15.32
CA LEU A 287 39.80 -24.52 -14.17
C LEU A 287 40.44 -25.86 -14.57
N ASP A 288 40.07 -26.42 -15.71
CA ASP A 288 40.56 -27.74 -16.16
C ASP A 288 41.98 -27.66 -16.76
N THR A 289 42.46 -26.45 -17.05
CA THR A 289 43.77 -26.22 -17.69
C THR A 289 44.85 -25.69 -16.74
N LEU A 290 44.48 -25.35 -15.51
CA LEU A 290 45.39 -24.71 -14.56
C LEU A 290 46.24 -25.73 -13.80
N THR A 291 47.54 -25.45 -13.70
CA THR A 291 48.40 -26.19 -12.77
C THR A 291 48.13 -25.75 -11.33
N PRO A 292 48.35 -26.61 -10.32
CA PRO A 292 48.07 -26.28 -8.91
C PRO A 292 48.77 -25.01 -8.41
N ILE A 293 49.94 -24.67 -8.97
CA ILE A 293 50.71 -23.48 -8.57
C ILE A 293 50.12 -22.20 -9.17
N GLU A 294 49.57 -22.27 -10.38
CA GLU A 294 48.90 -21.14 -11.05
C GLU A 294 47.55 -20.83 -10.40
N ALA A 295 46.81 -21.85 -9.99
CA ALA A 295 45.57 -21.68 -9.23
C ALA A 295 45.81 -20.96 -7.90
N ILE A 296 46.88 -21.31 -7.16
CA ILE A 296 47.24 -20.65 -5.91
C ILE A 296 47.66 -19.18 -6.15
N ASN A 297 48.42 -18.92 -7.21
CA ASN A 297 48.80 -17.55 -7.57
C ASN A 297 47.59 -16.70 -7.97
N LEU A 298 46.63 -17.28 -8.71
CA LEU A 298 45.40 -16.61 -9.09
C LEU A 298 44.53 -16.26 -7.86
N LEU A 299 44.43 -17.16 -6.88
CA LEU A 299 43.77 -16.88 -5.60
C LEU A 299 44.45 -15.75 -4.82
N TYR A 300 45.78 -15.68 -4.84
CA TYR A 300 46.53 -14.57 -4.23
C TYR A 300 46.28 -13.23 -4.93
N GLU A 301 46.13 -13.23 -6.26
CA GLU A 301 45.77 -12.03 -7.02
C GLU A 301 44.34 -11.58 -6.73
N LEU A 302 43.39 -12.51 -6.67
CA LEU A 302 41.98 -12.19 -6.35
C LEU A 302 41.86 -11.64 -4.92
N LYS A 303 42.63 -12.17 -3.96
CA LYS A 303 42.69 -11.64 -2.59
C LYS A 303 43.25 -10.21 -2.51
N LYS A 304 44.06 -9.77 -3.46
CA LYS A 304 44.56 -8.38 -3.51
C LYS A 304 43.56 -7.40 -4.11
N LEU A 305 42.54 -7.89 -4.81
CA LEU A 305 41.50 -7.09 -5.46
C LEU A 305 40.29 -6.83 -4.54
N ILE A 306 40.25 -7.50 -3.40
CA ILE A 306 39.33 -7.31 -2.27
C ILE A 306 40.06 -6.48 -1.20
#